data_AF-A0A9E5LLT2-F1
#
_entry.id   AF-A0A9E5LLT2-F1
#
_cell.length_a   1.000
_cell.length_b   1.000
_cell.length_c   1.000
_cell.angle_alpha   90.00
_cell.angle_beta   90.00
_cell.angle_gamma   90.00
#
_symmetry.space_group_name_H-M   'P 1'
#
loop_
_entity.id
_entity.type
_entity.pdbx_description
1 polymer ?
#
loop_
_entity_poly.entity_id
_entity_poly.type
_entity_poly.pdbx_seq_one_letter_code
_entity_poly.pdbx_strand_id
1 'polypeptide(L)'
;MSRKKGYIGEVVSGKLLAEHAKKIYNAQYLENEIDNNIEVSDLLLIKLTKKDEVWGDNIYALVCDEGVGWEQRDRSLINVPTNIGAMGLYNGSVKMSVGLVKSCLTGETADIADFVRTFGSRLDNNVWLWQDLMVEPVNV
;
A
#
# COMPACT_ATOMS: atom_id res chain seq x y z
N MET A 1 7.26 -22.04 -1.21
CA MET A 1 6.16 -22.06 -2.21
C MET A 1 6.54 -21.11 -3.33
N SER A 2 6.12 -21.36 -4.57
CA SER A 2 6.41 -20.47 -5.70
C SER A 2 5.33 -19.39 -5.81
N ARG A 3 5.73 -18.16 -6.16
CA ARG A 3 4.81 -17.07 -6.48
C ARG A 3 3.91 -17.47 -7.66
N LYS A 4 2.61 -17.20 -7.56
CA LYS A 4 1.66 -17.42 -8.67
C LYS A 4 1.58 -16.16 -9.55
N LYS A 5 1.18 -16.32 -10.81
CA LYS A 5 0.87 -15.20 -11.71
C LYS A 5 -0.64 -14.93 -11.76
N GLY A 6 -1.00 -13.73 -12.20
CA GLY A 6 -2.38 -13.27 -12.38
C GLY A 6 -2.93 -12.47 -11.19
N TYR A 7 -2.14 -12.18 -10.17
CA TYR A 7 -2.60 -11.42 -9.00
C TYR A 7 -2.29 -9.93 -9.20
N ILE A 8 -3.22 -9.24 -9.84
CA ILE A 8 -3.03 -7.87 -10.33
C ILE A 8 -3.48 -6.83 -9.30
N GLY A 9 -2.63 -5.82 -9.09
CA GLY A 9 -2.97 -4.59 -8.37
C GLY A 9 -2.75 -3.35 -9.23
N GLU A 10 -3.18 -2.20 -8.71
CA GLU A 10 -3.04 -0.90 -9.36
C GLU A 10 -1.84 -0.15 -8.75
N VAL A 11 -0.98 0.43 -9.58
CA VAL A 11 0.23 1.13 -9.10
C VAL A 11 -0.16 2.49 -8.54
N VAL A 12 0.28 2.76 -7.31
CA VAL A 12 0.09 4.02 -6.60
C VAL A 12 1.39 4.78 -6.57
N SER A 13 1.36 6.04 -7.00
CA SER A 13 2.52 6.91 -6.95
C SER A 13 2.92 7.19 -5.50
N GLY A 14 4.11 6.72 -5.10
CA GLY A 14 4.67 6.98 -3.79
C GLY A 14 4.93 8.48 -3.58
N LYS A 15 5.30 9.20 -4.65
CA LYS A 15 5.44 10.66 -4.64
C LYS A 15 4.14 11.38 -4.29
N LEU A 16 3.04 11.07 -4.98
CA LEU A 16 1.74 11.71 -4.71
C LEU A 16 1.22 11.36 -3.32
N LEU A 17 1.41 10.10 -2.89
CA LEU A 17 1.09 9.68 -1.52
C LEU A 17 1.89 10.49 -0.49
N ALA A 18 3.19 10.66 -0.70
CA ALA A 18 4.04 11.46 0.19
C ALA A 18 3.56 12.92 0.27
N GLU A 19 3.15 13.52 -0.85
CA GLU A 19 2.60 14.88 -0.87
C GLU A 19 1.31 15.02 -0.05
N HIS A 20 0.40 14.04 -0.13
CA HIS A 20 -0.81 14.02 0.69
C HIS A 20 -0.51 13.73 2.16
N ALA A 21 0.41 12.82 2.43
CA ALA A 21 0.86 12.49 3.78
C ALA A 21 1.41 13.72 4.51
N LYS A 22 2.25 14.52 3.83
CA LYS A 22 2.78 15.79 4.34
C LYS A 22 1.68 16.74 4.76
N LYS A 23 0.66 16.94 3.90
CA LYS A 23 -0.48 17.82 4.19
C LYS A 23 -1.24 17.38 5.43
N ILE A 24 -1.48 16.07 5.58
CA ILE A 24 -2.19 15.51 6.74
C ILE A 24 -1.35 15.70 8.01
N TYR A 25 -0.06 15.36 7.96
CA TYR A 25 0.81 15.45 9.12
C TYR A 25 0.96 16.90 9.62
N ASN A 26 1.24 17.84 8.71
CA ASN A 26 1.38 19.26 9.06
C ASN A 26 0.08 19.82 9.70
N ALA A 27 -1.08 19.38 9.22
CA ALA A 27 -2.36 19.76 9.80
C ALA A 27 -2.60 19.14 11.19
N GLN A 28 -2.08 17.94 11.46
CA GLN A 28 -2.27 17.24 12.73
C GLN A 28 -1.38 17.76 13.84
N TYR A 29 -0.11 18.06 13.53
CA TYR A 29 0.90 18.32 14.55
C TYR A 29 1.30 19.78 14.69
N LEU A 30 0.86 20.68 13.79
CA LEU A 30 1.17 22.13 13.83
C LEU A 30 2.68 22.46 13.94
N GLU A 31 3.56 21.51 13.65
CA GLU A 31 5.01 21.66 13.73
C GLU A 31 5.57 22.14 12.39
N ASN A 32 6.59 23.00 12.46
CA ASN A 32 7.31 23.51 11.31
C ASN A 32 7.95 22.34 10.54
N GLU A 33 7.53 22.18 9.29
CA GLU A 33 8.08 21.36 8.21
C GLU A 33 8.85 20.10 8.64
N ILE A 34 8.20 18.93 8.60
CA ILE A 34 8.94 17.69 8.37
C ILE A 34 9.83 17.92 7.14
N ASP A 35 11.10 17.49 7.23
CA ASP A 35 12.05 17.50 6.12
C ASP A 35 11.34 17.16 4.80
N ASN A 36 11.42 18.11 3.86
CA ASN A 36 10.66 18.08 2.62
C ASN A 36 11.06 16.91 1.70
N ASN A 37 12.15 16.20 2.03
CA ASN A 37 12.69 15.07 1.28
C ASN A 37 12.16 13.70 1.74
N ILE A 38 10.87 13.60 2.05
CA ILE A 38 10.21 12.29 2.13
C ILE A 38 10.10 11.73 0.70
N GLU A 39 10.82 10.63 0.46
CA GLU A 39 10.72 9.82 -0.73
C GLU A 39 10.07 8.48 -0.34
N VAL A 40 9.03 8.11 -1.10
CA VAL A 40 8.30 6.86 -0.91
C VAL A 40 8.31 6.19 -2.27
N SER A 41 8.82 4.95 -2.33
CA SER A 41 8.71 4.13 -3.53
C SER A 41 7.25 3.93 -3.90
N ASP A 42 6.98 3.68 -5.17
CA ASP A 42 5.62 3.32 -5.58
C ASP A 42 5.13 2.09 -4.81
N LEU A 43 3.82 2.05 -4.60
CA LEU A 43 3.15 0.95 -3.90
C LEU A 43 2.13 0.31 -4.83
N LEU A 44 1.71 -0.89 -4.48
CA LEU A 44 0.66 -1.62 -5.17
C LEU A 44 -0.61 -1.60 -4.33
N LEU A 45 -1.68 -1.04 -4.86
CA LEU A 45 -3.02 -1.14 -4.29
C LEU A 45 -3.63 -2.47 -4.73
N ILE A 46 -3.88 -3.35 -3.77
CA ILE A 46 -4.49 -4.65 -4.01
C ILE A 46 -5.88 -4.73 -3.40
N LYS A 47 -6.77 -5.44 -4.10
CA LYS A 47 -8.14 -5.72 -3.66
C LYS A 47 -8.17 -7.06 -2.94
N LEU A 48 -8.71 -7.08 -1.72
CA LEU A 48 -8.76 -8.30 -0.89
C LEU A 48 -10.13 -8.98 -0.97
N THR A 49 -10.16 -10.30 -0.75
CA THR A 49 -11.40 -11.10 -0.66
C THR A 49 -12.25 -10.68 0.54
N LYS A 50 -11.61 -10.23 1.62
CA LYS A 50 -12.28 -9.68 2.80
C LYS A 50 -13.15 -8.47 2.42
N LYS A 51 -14.32 -8.38 3.06
CA LYS A 51 -15.28 -7.30 2.87
C LYS A 51 -15.33 -6.36 4.07
N ASP A 52 -15.68 -5.11 3.82
CA ASP A 52 -15.95 -4.14 4.88
C ASP A 52 -17.31 -4.43 5.52
N GLU A 53 -17.42 -4.16 6.82
CA GLU A 53 -18.63 -4.50 7.60
C GLU A 53 -19.79 -3.53 7.37
N VAL A 54 -19.54 -2.36 6.76
CA VAL A 54 -20.52 -1.28 6.63
C VAL A 54 -21.26 -1.36 5.29
N TRP A 55 -20.54 -1.56 4.19
CA TRP A 55 -21.06 -1.53 2.82
C TRP A 55 -20.98 -2.89 2.12
N GLY A 56 -20.21 -3.85 2.65
CA GLY A 56 -20.04 -5.18 2.06
C GLY A 56 -19.16 -5.20 0.79
N ASP A 57 -18.43 -4.11 0.55
CA ASP A 57 -17.45 -3.99 -0.52
C ASP A 57 -16.14 -4.65 -0.13
N ASN A 58 -15.35 -5.09 -1.11
CA ASN A 58 -14.01 -5.59 -0.84
C ASN A 58 -13.14 -4.50 -0.21
N ILE A 59 -12.34 -4.87 0.78
CA ILE A 59 -11.33 -3.97 1.34
C ILE A 59 -10.06 -3.97 0.49
N TYR A 60 -9.22 -2.97 0.71
CA TYR A 60 -7.95 -2.80 0.00
C TYR A 60 -6.74 -2.89 0.93
N ALA A 61 -5.58 -3.18 0.37
CA ALA A 61 -4.30 -3.00 1.04
C ALA A 61 -3.29 -2.31 0.12
N LEU A 62 -2.36 -1.56 0.72
CA LEU A 62 -1.16 -1.09 0.03
C LEU A 62 -0.01 -2.03 0.31
N VAL A 63 0.75 -2.42 -0.71
CA VAL A 63 1.92 -3.29 -0.59
C VAL A 63 3.13 -2.59 -1.19
N CYS A 64 4.23 -2.50 -0.46
CA CYS A 64 5.49 -1.98 -1.01
C CYS A 64 6.27 -3.07 -1.76
N ASP A 65 7.35 -2.68 -2.41
CA ASP A 65 8.22 -3.57 -3.18
C ASP A 65 8.97 -4.63 -2.33
N GLU A 66 8.87 -4.58 -0.99
CA GLU A 66 9.35 -5.61 -0.05
C GLU A 66 8.25 -6.59 0.37
N GLY A 67 7.05 -6.49 -0.20
CA GLY A 67 5.90 -7.31 0.18
C GLY A 67 5.37 -7.02 1.58
N VAL A 68 5.85 -5.96 2.25
CA VAL A 68 5.22 -5.43 3.46
C VAL A 68 4.00 -4.62 3.03
N GLY A 69 2.89 -4.75 3.75
CA GLY A 69 1.68 -4.04 3.38
C GLY A 69 0.77 -3.66 4.55
N TRP A 70 -0.19 -2.80 4.24
CA TRP A 70 -1.09 -2.16 5.19
C TRP A 70 -2.53 -2.30 4.70
N GLU A 71 -3.31 -3.09 5.41
CA GLU A 71 -4.73 -3.30 5.14
C GLU A 71 -5.58 -2.10 5.55
N GLN A 72 -6.67 -1.88 4.83
CA GLN A 72 -7.78 -1.05 5.27
C GLN A 72 -8.39 -1.65 6.54
N ARG A 73 -8.47 -0.85 7.61
CA ARG A 73 -9.00 -1.30 8.90
C ARG A 73 -9.92 -0.26 9.53
N ASP A 74 -9.33 0.76 10.14
CA ASP A 74 -10.02 1.74 10.98
C ASP A 74 -10.89 2.67 10.13
N ARG A 75 -12.22 2.54 10.19
CA ARG A 75 -13.19 3.38 9.47
C ARG A 75 -12.89 3.53 7.97
N SER A 76 -12.50 2.43 7.33
CA SER A 76 -12.11 2.41 5.91
C SER A 76 -10.86 3.22 5.56
N LEU A 77 -9.97 3.41 6.54
CA LEU A 77 -8.67 4.05 6.36
C LEU A 77 -7.54 3.01 6.30
N ILE A 78 -6.51 3.35 5.53
CA ILE A 78 -5.24 2.63 5.43
C ILE A 78 -4.17 3.45 6.17
N ASN A 79 -3.33 2.79 6.97
CA ASN A 79 -2.14 3.41 7.56
C ASN A 79 -1.07 3.50 6.47
N VAL A 80 -0.90 4.68 5.87
CA VAL A 80 0.10 4.92 4.83
C VAL A 80 1.42 5.32 5.48
N PRO A 81 2.53 4.62 5.22
CA PRO A 81 3.84 5.00 5.75
C PRO A 81 4.26 6.36 5.16
N THR A 82 4.68 7.30 6.00
CA THR A 82 5.20 8.59 5.53
C THR A 82 6.72 8.61 5.40
N ASN A 83 7.37 7.46 5.57
CA ASN A 83 8.78 7.24 5.29
C ASN A 83 9.01 5.73 5.12
N ILE A 84 9.80 5.31 4.13
CA ILE A 84 10.16 3.90 3.91
C ILE A 84 11.69 3.79 3.98
N GLY A 85 12.25 3.05 4.95
CA GLY A 85 13.70 2.86 5.11
C GLY A 85 14.23 3.04 6.55
N ALA A 86 15.52 3.34 6.70
CA ALA A 86 16.26 3.36 7.98
C ALA A 86 15.76 4.37 9.03
N MET A 87 14.96 5.36 8.61
CA MET A 87 14.28 6.31 9.51
C MET A 87 12.96 5.76 10.08
N GLY A 88 12.66 4.47 9.88
CA GLY A 88 11.46 3.82 10.38
C GLY A 88 11.26 3.87 11.91
N LEU A 89 12.30 4.24 12.67
CA LEU A 89 12.21 4.47 14.12
C LEU A 89 11.47 5.77 14.49
N TYR A 90 11.28 6.70 13.55
CA TYR A 90 10.49 7.94 13.72
C TYR A 90 9.13 7.87 13.02
N ASN A 91 8.68 6.67 12.62
CA ASN A 91 7.55 6.40 11.72
C ASN A 91 6.26 7.17 12.06
N GLY A 92 6.08 8.29 11.37
CA GLY A 92 4.76 8.79 11.04
C GLY A 92 4.09 7.80 10.09
N SER A 93 2.91 7.33 10.45
CA SER A 93 1.95 6.82 9.47
C SER A 93 0.75 7.74 9.53
N VAL A 94 0.24 8.14 8.37
CA VAL A 94 -1.00 8.89 8.31
C VAL A 94 -2.12 7.97 7.86
N LYS A 95 -3.29 8.14 8.46
CA LYS A 95 -4.49 7.42 8.04
C LYS A 95 -5.07 8.11 6.82
N MET A 96 -5.12 7.39 5.69
CA MET A 96 -5.72 7.88 4.44
C MET A 96 -6.92 7.04 4.06
N SER A 97 -7.95 7.68 3.49
CA SER A 97 -9.07 6.96 2.91
C SER A 97 -8.66 6.27 1.62
N VAL A 98 -9.33 5.17 1.28
CA VAL A 98 -9.13 4.48 -0.02
C VAL A 98 -9.36 5.44 -1.19
N GLY A 99 -10.31 6.36 -1.09
CA GLY A 99 -10.55 7.37 -2.13
C GLY A 99 -9.34 8.28 -2.39
N LEU A 100 -8.66 8.71 -1.32
CA LEU A 100 -7.44 9.52 -1.44
C LEU A 100 -6.25 8.71 -1.96
N VAL A 101 -6.14 7.43 -1.56
CA VAL A 101 -5.14 6.53 -2.13
C VAL A 101 -5.39 6.33 -3.63
N LYS A 102 -6.65 6.14 -4.04
CA LYS A 102 -7.04 5.98 -5.44
C LYS A 102 -6.80 7.24 -6.29
N SER A 103 -6.83 8.44 -5.71
CA SER A 103 -6.44 9.65 -6.45
C SER A 103 -4.94 9.74 -6.73
N CYS A 104 -4.13 8.85 -6.14
CA CYS A 104 -2.68 8.76 -6.36
C CYS A 104 -2.30 7.65 -7.37
N LEU A 105 -3.28 7.00 -8.01
CA LEU A 105 -3.02 5.97 -9.02
C LEU A 105 -2.29 6.54 -10.23
N THR A 106 -1.32 5.79 -10.74
CA THR A 106 -0.57 6.16 -11.96
C THR A 106 -1.35 5.81 -13.24
N GLY A 107 -2.36 4.94 -13.14
CA GLY A 107 -3.06 4.33 -14.27
C GLY A 107 -2.43 3.01 -14.74
N GLU A 108 -1.29 2.62 -14.18
CA GLU A 108 -0.61 1.36 -14.46
C GLU A 108 -1.11 0.25 -13.52
N THR A 109 -0.95 -1.00 -13.97
CA THR A 109 -1.22 -2.19 -13.16
C THR A 109 0.01 -3.09 -13.13
N ALA A 110 0.17 -3.88 -12.07
CA ALA A 110 1.28 -4.82 -11.93
C ALA A 110 0.82 -6.12 -11.26
N ASP A 111 1.44 -7.24 -11.66
CA ASP A 111 1.33 -8.49 -10.92
C ASP A 111 2.16 -8.39 -9.65
N ILE A 112 1.57 -8.69 -8.49
CA ILE A 112 2.27 -8.63 -7.20
C ILE A 112 3.53 -9.50 -7.16
N ALA A 113 3.55 -10.61 -7.93
CA ALA A 113 4.72 -11.48 -8.02
C ALA A 113 5.91 -10.82 -8.73
N ASP A 114 5.65 -9.88 -9.64
CA ASP A 114 6.67 -9.09 -10.34
C ASP A 114 6.99 -7.79 -9.61
N PHE A 115 5.99 -7.17 -8.98
CA PHE A 115 6.12 -5.91 -8.27
C PHE A 115 7.02 -6.03 -7.03
N VAL A 116 6.82 -7.09 -6.23
CA VAL A 116 7.63 -7.33 -5.04
C VAL A 116 9.01 -7.86 -5.47
N ARG A 117 10.08 -7.22 -4.99
CA ARG A 117 11.47 -7.64 -5.25
C ARG A 117 11.70 -9.08 -4.84
N THR A 118 12.65 -9.74 -5.50
CA THR A 118 13.07 -11.09 -5.15
C THR A 118 14.34 -11.01 -4.30
N PHE A 119 14.20 -11.24 -2.99
CA PHE A 119 15.31 -11.23 -2.05
C PHE A 119 15.12 -12.29 -0.95
N GLY A 120 15.51 -13.52 -1.26
CA GLY A 120 15.42 -14.66 -0.34
C GLY A 120 13.98 -15.11 -0.03
N SER A 121 13.87 -16.17 0.78
CA SER A 121 12.59 -16.86 1.07
C SER A 121 11.57 -16.02 1.84
N ARG A 122 12.02 -14.97 2.56
CA ARG A 122 11.13 -14.08 3.31
C ARG A 122 10.18 -13.33 2.40
N LEU A 123 10.68 -12.78 1.28
CA LEU A 123 9.85 -11.99 0.37
C LEU A 123 8.87 -12.86 -0.41
N ASP A 124 9.26 -14.09 -0.74
CA ASP A 124 8.38 -15.06 -1.39
C ASP A 124 7.20 -15.46 -0.49
N ASN A 125 7.45 -15.63 0.81
CA ASN A 125 6.38 -15.88 1.77
C ASN A 125 5.43 -14.69 1.91
N ASN A 126 5.95 -13.44 1.89
CA ASN A 126 5.11 -12.25 1.92
C ASN A 126 4.18 -12.16 0.70
N VAL A 127 4.71 -12.41 -0.50
CA VAL A 127 3.89 -12.44 -1.73
C VAL A 127 2.80 -13.49 -1.62
N TRP A 128 3.14 -14.69 -1.16
CA TRP A 128 2.17 -15.77 -1.00
C TRP A 128 1.02 -15.42 -0.05
N LEU A 129 1.33 -14.78 1.09
CA LEU A 129 0.31 -14.32 2.04
C LEU A 129 -0.67 -13.33 1.39
N TRP A 130 -0.17 -12.40 0.59
CA TRP A 130 -1.04 -11.47 -0.14
C TRP A 130 -1.88 -12.17 -1.21
N GLN A 131 -1.29 -13.10 -1.96
CA GLN A 131 -2.01 -13.85 -3.00
C GLN A 131 -3.16 -14.68 -2.43
N ASP A 132 -3.03 -15.22 -1.21
CA ASP A 132 -4.11 -15.93 -0.52
C ASP A 132 -5.29 -15.01 -0.13
N LEU A 133 -4.99 -13.72 0.09
CA LEU A 133 -5.96 -12.72 0.51
C LEU A 133 -6.55 -11.92 -0.65
N MET A 134 -5.90 -11.91 -1.82
CA MET A 134 -6.34 -11.13 -2.98
C MET A 134 -7.56 -11.76 -3.65
N VAL A 135 -8.43 -10.91 -4.21
CA VAL A 135 -9.46 -11.39 -5.13
C VAL A 135 -8.76 -12.09 -6.29
N GLU A 136 -9.09 -13.37 -6.49
CA GLU A 136 -8.49 -14.18 -7.55
C GLU A 136 -8.69 -13.51 -8.92
N PRO A 137 -7.74 -13.65 -9.85
CA PRO A 137 -7.99 -13.27 -11.22
C PRO A 137 -9.26 -13.96 -11.71
N VAL A 138 -10.15 -13.18 -12.34
CA VAL A 138 -11.19 -13.78 -13.16
C VAL A 138 -10.45 -14.56 -14.23
N ASN A 139 -10.53 -15.89 -14.19
CA ASN A 139 -10.02 -16.73 -15.27
C ASN A 139 -10.69 -16.24 -16.56
N VAL A 140 -9.90 -15.61 -17.43
CA VAL A 140 -10.31 -15.26 -18.80
C VAL A 140 -10.03 -16.46 -19.69
#